data_AF-A0A0D7AH92-F1
#
_entry.id   AF-A0A0D7AH92-F1
#
_cell.length_a   1.000
_cell.length_b   1.000
_cell.length_c   1.000
_cell.angle_alpha   90.00
_cell.angle_beta   90.00
_cell.angle_gamma   90.00
#
_symmetry.space_group_name_H-M   'P 1'
#
loop_
_entity.id
_entity.type
_entity.pdbx_description
1 polymer ?
#
loop_
_entity_poly.entity_id
_entity_poly.type
_entity_poly.pdbx_seq_one_letter_code
_entity_poly.pdbx_strand_id
1 'polypeptide(L)'
;KPFKNPKYTKNINRRTRNLRAVLTQERERDRQEREKRRAEIQERGMDVDGEDIDVPTYATLEAPPSVLPQKHYCDITGLEAPYTDPSTGLRYHDKAVYQVVKNLSASSAKEYLSARGVNSIVK
;
A
#
# COMPACT_ATOMS: atom_id res chain seq x y z
N LYS A 1 -19.62 -37.96 1.29
CA LYS A 1 -18.76 -37.65 2.47
C LYS A 1 -19.65 -37.64 3.70
N PRO A 2 -19.57 -38.65 4.59
CA PRO A 2 -20.52 -38.85 5.69
C PRO A 2 -20.46 -37.74 6.76
N PHE A 3 -19.44 -36.89 6.74
CA PHE A 3 -19.19 -35.82 7.72
C PHE A 3 -19.56 -34.41 7.24
N LYS A 4 -20.10 -34.23 6.03
CA LYS A 4 -20.46 -32.91 5.51
C LYS A 4 -21.95 -32.65 5.74
N ASN A 5 -22.27 -31.51 6.36
CA ASN A 5 -23.66 -31.09 6.56
C ASN A 5 -24.36 -30.87 5.19
N PRO A 6 -25.46 -31.60 4.89
CA PRO A 6 -26.18 -31.48 3.64
C PRO A 6 -26.95 -30.15 3.49
N LYS A 7 -27.27 -29.48 4.60
CA LYS A 7 -27.96 -28.17 4.59
C LYS A 7 -27.01 -26.98 4.44
N TYR A 8 -25.69 -27.22 4.44
CA TYR A 8 -24.73 -26.14 4.35
C TYR A 8 -24.61 -25.62 2.92
N THR A 9 -25.16 -24.43 2.68
CA THR A 9 -24.97 -23.70 1.43
C THR A 9 -23.74 -22.81 1.54
N LYS A 10 -22.78 -22.97 0.62
CA LYS A 10 -21.60 -22.10 0.58
C LYS A 10 -21.97 -20.80 -0.12
N ASN A 11 -21.89 -19.68 0.60
CA ASN A 11 -21.86 -18.37 -0.04
C ASN A 11 -20.49 -18.17 -0.73
N ILE A 12 -20.44 -18.46 -2.03
CA ILE A 12 -19.25 -18.34 -2.89
C ILE A 12 -18.71 -16.91 -2.90
N ASN A 13 -19.60 -15.92 -2.89
CA ASN A 13 -19.26 -14.49 -2.97
C ASN A 13 -18.61 -13.93 -1.70
N ARG A 14 -18.57 -14.70 -0.60
CA ARG A 14 -18.00 -14.25 0.67
C ARG A 14 -16.53 -14.65 0.87
N ARG A 15 -15.99 -15.59 0.08
CA ARG A 15 -14.65 -16.16 0.30
C ARG A 15 -13.52 -15.53 -0.48
N THR A 16 -13.75 -15.14 -1.73
CA THR A 16 -12.70 -14.64 -2.63
C THR A 16 -12.76 -13.12 -2.76
N ARG A 17 -12.55 -12.42 -1.64
CA ARG A 17 -12.49 -10.95 -1.63
C ARG A 17 -11.05 -10.48 -1.78
N ASN A 18 -10.86 -9.41 -2.54
CA ASN A 18 -9.56 -8.73 -2.57
C ASN A 18 -9.34 -7.96 -1.25
N LEU A 19 -8.08 -7.74 -0.89
CA LEU A 19 -7.72 -7.03 0.34
C LEU A 19 -8.40 -5.66 0.40
N ARG A 20 -8.47 -4.94 -0.73
CA ARG A 20 -9.12 -3.65 -0.83
C ARG A 20 -10.59 -3.68 -0.39
N ALA A 21 -11.39 -4.64 -0.88
CA ALA A 21 -12.79 -4.75 -0.49
C ALA A 21 -12.97 -5.13 0.98
N VAL A 22 -12.07 -5.95 1.53
CA VAL A 22 -12.08 -6.28 2.96
C VAL A 22 -11.79 -5.03 3.79
N LEU A 23 -10.76 -4.26 3.45
CA LEU A 23 -10.40 -3.03 4.15
C LEU A 23 -11.48 -1.95 4.04
N THR A 24 -12.11 -1.80 2.88
CA THR A 24 -13.24 -0.87 2.70
C THR A 24 -14.40 -1.25 3.63
N GLN A 25 -14.73 -2.54 3.71
CA GLN A 25 -15.84 -2.99 4.56
C GLN A 25 -15.53 -2.79 6.05
N GLU A 26 -14.31 -3.07 6.50
CA GLU A 26 -13.90 -2.82 7.90
C GLU A 26 -14.00 -1.33 8.23
N ARG A 27 -13.55 -0.45 7.33
CA ARG A 27 -13.65 1.01 7.51
C ARG A 27 -15.10 1.49 7.59
N GLU A 28 -15.99 0.93 6.75
CA GLU A 28 -17.42 1.24 6.80
C GLU A 28 -18.08 0.75 8.10
N ARG A 29 -17.72 -0.45 8.57
CA ARG A 29 -18.22 -1.00 9.83
C ARG A 29 -17.82 -0.14 11.03
N ASP A 30 -16.55 0.22 11.12
CA ASP A 30 -16.04 1.08 12.20
C ASP A 30 -16.71 2.45 12.21
N ARG A 31 -17.02 3.01 11.02
CA ARG A 31 -17.77 4.25 10.89
C ARG A 31 -19.20 4.12 11.44
N GLN A 32 -19.90 3.06 11.04
CA GLN A 32 -21.27 2.78 11.51
C GLN A 32 -21.31 2.57 13.03
N GLU A 33 -20.32 1.90 13.60
CA GLU A 33 -20.23 1.69 15.05
C GLU A 33 -20.02 3.00 15.81
N ARG A 34 -19.17 3.90 15.29
CA ARG A 34 -18.98 5.26 15.85
C ARG A 34 -20.24 6.11 15.75
N GLU A 35 -20.92 6.10 14.61
CA GLU A 35 -22.19 6.83 14.41
C GLU A 35 -23.29 6.29 15.34
N LYS A 36 -23.39 4.96 15.49
CA LYS A 36 -24.34 4.33 16.41
C LYS A 36 -24.06 4.71 17.87
N ARG A 37 -22.79 4.69 18.29
CA ARG A 37 -22.39 5.09 19.65
C ARG A 37 -22.75 6.56 19.93
N ARG A 38 -22.52 7.47 18.97
CA ARG A 38 -22.93 8.88 19.09
C ARG A 38 -24.44 9.01 19.21
N ALA A 39 -25.20 8.29 18.37
CA ALA A 39 -26.66 8.30 18.43
C ALA A 39 -27.19 7.79 19.78
N GLU A 40 -26.59 6.74 20.34
CA GLU A 40 -26.95 6.21 21.66
C GLU A 40 -26.64 7.19 22.80
N ILE A 41 -25.49 7.88 22.75
CA ILE A 41 -25.13 8.91 23.75
C ILE A 41 -26.09 10.11 23.66
N GLN A 42 -26.43 10.55 22.43
CA GLN A 42 -27.41 11.60 22.16
C GLN A 42 -28.79 11.22 22.69
N GLU A 43 -29.25 9.98 22.47
CA GLU A 43 -30.53 9.47 22.97
C GLU A 43 -30.56 9.42 24.51
N ARG A 44 -29.44 9.04 25.14
CA ARG A 44 -29.31 8.96 26.60
C ARG A 44 -29.24 10.33 27.28
N GLY A 45 -29.16 11.43 26.53
CA GLY A 45 -29.17 12.79 27.05
C GLY A 45 -27.96 13.13 27.94
N MET A 46 -26.83 12.45 27.75
CA MET A 46 -25.58 12.79 28.44
C MET A 46 -24.80 13.81 27.60
N ASP A 47 -24.64 15.03 28.11
CA ASP A 47 -23.70 16.01 27.57
C ASP A 47 -22.27 15.57 27.93
N VAL A 48 -21.70 14.67 27.12
CA VAL A 48 -20.34 14.18 27.32
C VAL A 48 -19.39 15.18 26.66
N ASP A 49 -18.85 16.12 27.43
CA ASP A 49 -17.72 17.00 27.07
C ASP A 49 -16.38 16.23 26.89
N GLY A 50 -16.45 14.92 26.70
CA GLY A 50 -15.32 14.04 26.52
C GLY A 50 -14.98 13.95 25.04
N GLU A 51 -13.80 14.45 24.68
CA GLU A 51 -13.20 14.22 23.37
C GLU A 51 -13.38 12.75 22.99
N ASP A 52 -13.85 12.50 21.76
CA ASP A 52 -13.84 11.16 21.19
C ASP A 52 -12.40 10.66 21.20
N ILE A 53 -12.02 9.89 22.23
CA ILE A 53 -10.74 9.22 22.28
C ILE A 53 -10.73 8.33 21.05
N ASP A 54 -9.98 8.73 20.02
CA ASP A 54 -9.85 7.99 18.78
C ASP A 54 -9.12 6.70 19.12
N VAL A 55 -9.90 5.68 19.49
CA VAL A 55 -9.37 4.38 19.87
C VAL A 55 -8.59 3.86 18.67
N PRO A 56 -7.27 3.60 18.80
CA PRO A 56 -6.46 3.21 17.67
C PRO A 56 -6.97 1.88 17.11
N THR A 57 -7.53 1.92 15.90
CA THR A 57 -7.92 0.73 15.13
C THR A 57 -6.68 0.19 14.40
N TYR A 58 -6.67 -1.11 14.06
CA TYR A 58 -5.65 -1.70 13.18
C TYR A 58 -5.36 -0.88 11.91
N ALA A 59 -6.36 -0.18 11.35
CA ALA A 59 -6.21 0.69 10.17
C ALA A 59 -5.54 2.05 10.47
N THR A 60 -5.52 2.51 11.71
CA THR A 60 -4.89 3.77 12.12
C THR A 60 -3.46 3.57 12.66
N LEU A 61 -3.06 2.32 12.92
CA LEU A 61 -1.71 1.95 13.36
C LEU A 61 -0.69 1.84 12.21
N GLU A 62 -1.10 2.08 10.96
CA GLU A 62 -0.18 2.02 9.82
C GLU A 62 0.88 3.12 9.94
N ALA A 63 2.14 2.75 9.71
CA ALA A 63 3.26 3.67 9.87
C ALA A 63 3.13 4.88 8.92
N PRO A 64 3.41 6.11 9.40
CA PRO A 64 3.40 7.27 8.54
C PRO A 64 4.51 7.15 7.47
N PRO A 65 4.38 7.86 6.34
CA PRO A 65 5.43 7.88 5.33
C PRO A 65 6.74 8.44 5.90
N SER A 66 7.87 7.97 5.38
CA SER A 66 9.18 8.46 5.78
C SER A 66 9.36 9.94 5.40
N VAL A 67 9.79 10.76 6.36
CA VAL A 67 10.18 12.17 6.16
C VAL A 67 11.66 12.29 5.75
N LEU A 68 12.46 11.26 6.04
CA LEU A 68 13.89 11.27 5.75
C LEU A 68 14.15 11.15 4.23
N PRO A 69 15.11 11.91 3.69
CA PRO A 69 15.47 11.82 2.27
C PRO A 69 16.02 10.42 1.97
N GLN A 70 15.53 9.82 0.89
CA GLN A 70 15.99 8.51 0.47
C GLN A 70 17.39 8.60 -0.13
N LYS A 71 18.28 7.69 0.27
CA LYS A 71 19.57 7.52 -0.40
C LYS A 71 19.36 6.95 -1.80
N HIS A 72 20.19 7.39 -2.74
CA HIS A 72 20.18 6.92 -4.12
C HIS A 72 21.27 5.87 -4.32
N TYR A 73 20.86 4.71 -4.79
CA TYR A 73 21.75 3.61 -5.16
C TYR A 73 21.63 3.31 -6.64
N CYS A 74 22.69 2.75 -7.20
CA CYS A 74 22.78 2.34 -8.59
C CYS A 74 21.86 1.14 -8.82
N ASP A 75 21.04 1.20 -9.87
CA ASP A 75 20.07 0.15 -10.17
C ASP A 75 20.72 -1.16 -10.64
N ILE A 76 22.00 -1.11 -11.06
CA ILE A 76 22.75 -2.26 -11.56
C ILE A 76 23.68 -2.84 -10.50
N THR A 77 24.48 -2.00 -9.83
CA THR A 77 25.54 -2.46 -8.91
C THR A 77 25.18 -2.38 -7.43
N GLY A 78 24.16 -1.60 -7.06
CA GLY A 78 23.78 -1.36 -5.65
C GLY A 78 24.70 -0.41 -4.87
N LEU A 79 25.76 0.12 -5.48
CA LEU A 79 26.60 1.17 -4.88
C LEU A 79 25.83 2.50 -4.79
N GLU A 80 26.27 3.45 -3.95
CA GLU A 80 25.67 4.79 -3.94
C GLU A 80 25.76 5.43 -5.34
N ALA A 81 24.71 6.08 -5.82
CA ALA A 81 24.65 6.62 -7.18
C ALA A 81 24.35 8.12 -7.15
N PRO A 82 25.36 8.98 -7.39
CA PRO A 82 25.16 10.42 -7.42
C PRO A 82 24.50 10.91 -8.71
N TYR A 83 24.45 10.10 -9.78
CA TYR A 83 23.99 10.52 -11.10
C TYR A 83 22.81 9.69 -11.61
N THR A 84 21.99 10.32 -12.44
CA THR A 84 20.84 9.70 -13.13
C THR A 84 20.91 10.02 -14.62
N ASP A 85 20.66 9.02 -15.46
CA ASP A 85 20.62 9.18 -16.91
C ASP A 85 19.29 9.85 -17.32
N PRO A 86 19.29 10.98 -18.05
CA PRO A 86 18.07 11.63 -18.51
C PRO A 86 17.28 10.82 -19.56
N SER A 87 17.93 9.90 -20.30
CA SER A 87 17.25 9.14 -21.34
C SER A 87 16.47 7.96 -20.76
N THR A 88 17.06 7.21 -19.83
CA THR A 88 16.43 6.01 -19.25
C THR A 88 15.87 6.24 -17.86
N GLY A 89 16.33 7.24 -17.11
CA GLY A 89 15.98 7.44 -15.70
C GLY A 89 16.67 6.48 -14.73
N LEU A 90 17.66 5.70 -15.21
CA LEU A 90 18.46 4.80 -14.38
C LEU A 90 19.55 5.57 -13.61
N ARG A 91 19.82 5.12 -12.39
CA ARG A 91 20.85 5.67 -11.50
C ARG A 91 22.16 4.91 -11.69
N TYR A 92 23.27 5.64 -11.77
CA TYR A 92 24.61 5.05 -11.96
C TYR A 92 25.67 5.70 -11.06
N HIS A 93 26.71 4.94 -10.73
CA HIS A 93 27.80 5.39 -9.86
C HIS A 93 28.97 5.98 -10.66
N ASP A 94 29.46 5.27 -11.68
CA ASP A 94 30.66 5.63 -12.42
C ASP A 94 30.44 5.63 -13.95
N LYS A 95 31.51 6.00 -14.67
CA LYS A 95 31.51 6.05 -16.14
C LYS A 95 31.36 4.65 -16.77
N ALA A 96 31.91 3.61 -16.14
CA ALA A 96 31.85 2.25 -16.66
C ALA A 96 30.40 1.73 -16.65
N VAL A 97 29.68 1.93 -15.56
CA VAL A 97 28.26 1.60 -15.45
C VAL A 97 27.43 2.45 -16.42
N TYR A 98 27.75 3.74 -16.60
CA TYR A 98 27.05 4.57 -17.59
C TYR A 98 27.19 4.01 -19.02
N GLN A 99 28.36 3.48 -19.41
CA GLN A 99 28.54 2.83 -20.71
C GLN A 99 27.66 1.60 -20.86
N VAL A 100 27.50 0.80 -19.80
CA VAL A 100 26.57 -0.33 -19.78
C VAL A 100 25.13 0.14 -19.94
N VAL A 101 24.73 1.18 -19.19
CA VAL A 101 23.38 1.78 -19.26
C VAL A 101 23.06 2.26 -20.68
N LYS A 102 24.02 2.90 -21.36
CA LYS A 102 23.82 3.39 -22.73
C LYS A 102 23.62 2.26 -23.75
N ASN A 103 24.18 1.08 -23.49
CA ASN A 103 24.06 -0.09 -24.35
C ASN A 103 22.87 -0.99 -23.98
N LEU A 104 22.14 -0.68 -22.90
CA LEU A 104 20.96 -1.45 -22.51
C LEU A 104 19.80 -1.23 -23.48
N SER A 105 19.03 -2.29 -23.71
CA SER A 105 17.76 -2.17 -24.43
C SER A 105 16.75 -1.39 -23.59
N ALA A 106 15.81 -0.71 -24.26
CA ALA A 106 14.72 -0.01 -23.58
C ALA A 106 13.84 -0.96 -22.74
N SER A 107 13.75 -2.25 -23.10
CA SER A 107 13.02 -3.25 -22.31
C SER A 107 13.75 -3.55 -21.00
N SER A 108 15.06 -3.78 -21.07
CA SER A 108 15.88 -4.06 -19.89
C SER A 108 15.91 -2.85 -18.94
N ALA A 109 16.00 -1.62 -19.47
CA ALA A 109 15.92 -0.42 -18.65
C ALA A 109 14.58 -0.32 -17.88
N LYS A 110 13.46 -0.65 -18.53
CA LYS A 110 12.14 -0.69 -17.87
C LYS A 110 12.07 -1.77 -16.79
N GLU A 111 12.73 -2.91 -16.99
CA GLU A 111 12.80 -3.99 -15.99
C GLU A 111 13.61 -3.58 -14.76
N TYR A 112 14.75 -2.89 -14.93
CA TYR A 112 15.48 -2.32 -13.80
C TYR A 112 14.66 -1.25 -13.06
N LEU A 113 13.92 -0.41 -13.78
CA LEU A 113 13.03 0.57 -13.16
C LEU A 113 11.85 -0.07 -12.42
N SER A 114 11.26 -1.13 -12.97
CA SER A 114 10.16 -1.86 -12.32
C SER A 114 10.63 -2.56 -11.05
N ALA A 115 11.86 -3.11 -11.05
CA ALA A 115 12.50 -3.67 -9.87
C ALA A 115 12.73 -2.61 -8.77
N ARG A 116 13.06 -1.37 -9.14
CA ARG A 116 13.09 -0.22 -8.21
C ARG A 116 11.69 0.20 -7.72
N GLY A 117 10.62 -0.28 -8.35
CA GLY A 117 9.25 0.12 -8.07
C GLY A 117 8.78 1.33 -8.88
N VAL A 118 9.55 1.78 -9.87
CA VAL A 118 9.18 2.84 -10.80
C VAL A 118 8.53 2.20 -12.03
N ASN A 119 7.23 1.96 -11.96
CA ASN A 119 6.46 1.44 -13.09
C ASN A 119 5.80 2.60 -13.85
N SER A 120 6.31 2.94 -15.04
CA SER A 120 5.62 3.84 -15.96
C SER A 120 4.49 3.08 -16.66
N ILE A 121 3.41 2.77 -15.94
CA ILE A 121 2.19 2.26 -16.56
C ILE A 121 1.54 3.47 -17.23
N VAL A 122 1.80 3.66 -18.53
CA VAL A 122 0.93 4.48 -19.35
C VAL A 122 -0.40 3.73 -19.41
N LYS A 123 -1.43 4.28 -18.76
CA LYS A 123 -2.80 3.78 -18.83
C LYS A 123 -3.50 4.31 -20.08
#